data_AF-A0A382D812-F1
#
_entry.id   AF-A0A382D812-F1
#
_cell.length_a   1.000
_cell.length_b   1.000
_cell.length_c   1.000
_cell.angle_alpha   90.00
_cell.angle_beta   90.00
_cell.angle_gamma   90.00
#
_symmetry.space_group_name_H-M   'P 1'
#
loop_
_entity.id
_entity.type
_entity.pdbx_description
1 polymer ?
#
loop_
_entity_poly.entity_id
_entity_poly.type
_entity_poly.pdbx_seq_one_letter_code
_entity_poly.pdbx_strand_id
1 'polypeptide(L)' 'MATFQFGLLSQVIHVVDDLAGARQLYGGVFGGLSFYEGHSPYELRDASIFSIGNLTVEPMSPSATDGADQMP' A
#
# COMPACT_ATOMS: atom_id res chain seq x y z
N MET A 1 -15.78 -2.90 31.80
CA MET A 1 -14.72 -2.64 30.81
C MET A 1 -15.14 -3.29 29.51
N ALA A 2 -15.08 -2.59 28.38
CA ALA A 2 -15.26 -3.22 27.09
C ALA A 2 -14.01 -4.06 26.78
N THR A 3 -14.20 -5.30 26.31
CA THR A 3 -13.11 -6.16 25.82
C THR A 3 -12.98 -5.93 24.33
N PHE A 4 -11.80 -5.52 23.86
CA PHE A 4 -11.52 -5.46 22.43
C PHE A 4 -11.25 -6.86 21.89
N GLN A 5 -11.83 -7.18 20.73
CA GLN A 5 -11.52 -8.39 19.98
C GLN A 5 -10.65 -8.00 18.79
N PHE A 6 -9.41 -8.50 18.76
CA PHE A 6 -8.52 -8.31 17.63
C PHE A 6 -8.82 -9.33 16.54
N GLY A 7 -8.94 -8.85 15.30
CA GLY A 7 -9.07 -9.68 14.11
C GLY A 7 -7.70 -10.12 13.55
N LEU A 8 -7.72 -10.64 12.32
CA LEU A 8 -6.51 -10.92 11.56
C LEU A 8 -5.86 -9.62 11.05
N LEU A 9 -4.59 -9.71 10.70
CA LEU A 9 -3.87 -8.61 10.04
C LEU A 9 -4.56 -8.29 8.71
N SER A 10 -5.08 -7.06 8.60
CA SER A 10 -5.76 -6.63 7.36
C SER A 10 -4.77 -6.29 6.25
N GLN A 11 -3.68 -5.58 6.59
CA GLN A 11 -2.78 -5.00 5.60
C GLN A 11 -1.48 -4.51 6.24
N VAL A 12 -0.39 -4.57 5.48
CA VAL A 12 0.88 -3.90 5.79
C VAL A 12 1.09 -2.76 4.79
N ILE A 13 1.04 -1.52 5.27
CA ILE A 13 1.30 -0.31 4.47
C ILE A 13 2.70 0.19 4.81
N HIS A 14 3.52 0.51 3.81
CA HIS A 14 4.85 1.06 4.04
C HIS A 14 5.26 2.02 2.91
N VAL A 15 6.04 3.03 3.29
CA VAL A 15 6.58 4.03 2.37
C VAL A 15 7.79 3.46 1.62
N VAL A 16 7.88 3.74 0.32
CA VAL A 16 9.01 3.40 -0.54
C VAL A 16 9.46 4.61 -1.35
N ASP A 17 10.76 4.68 -1.64
CA ASP A 17 11.33 5.72 -2.51
C ASP A 17 11.06 5.45 -3.99
N ASP A 18 10.91 4.17 -4.38
CA ASP A 18 10.65 3.72 -5.75
C ASP A 18 9.43 2.80 -5.80
N LEU A 19 8.26 3.40 -6.02
CA LEU A 19 7.00 2.66 -6.15
C LEU A 19 6.96 1.78 -7.41
N ALA A 20 7.63 2.19 -8.50
CA ALA A 20 7.68 1.40 -9.72
C ALA A 20 8.50 0.12 -9.51
N GLY A 21 9.65 0.22 -8.85
CA GLY A 21 10.46 -0.91 -8.43
C GLY A 21 9.72 -1.83 -7.47
N ALA A 22 8.97 -1.28 -6.51
CA ALA A 22 8.12 -2.06 -5.61
C ALA A 22 7.05 -2.87 -6.36
N ARG A 23 6.39 -2.29 -7.37
CA ARG A 23 5.43 -3.02 -8.23
C ARG A 23 6.07 -4.22 -8.92
N GLN A 24 7.27 -4.04 -9.47
CA GLN A 24 8.01 -5.13 -10.10
C GLN A 24 8.38 -6.24 -9.12
N LEU A 25 8.80 -5.87 -7.91
CA LEU A 25 9.11 -6.85 -6.86
C LEU A 25 7.87 -7.62 -6.41
N TYR A 26 6.81 -6.91 -5.99
CA TYR A 26 5.61 -7.53 -5.42
C TYR A 26 4.78 -8.28 -6.46
N GLY A 27 4.57 -7.70 -7.65
CA GLY A 27 3.81 -8.35 -8.71
C GLY A 27 4.64 -9.34 -9.53
N GLY A 28 5.84 -8.94 -9.95
CA GLY A 28 6.65 -9.71 -10.89
C GLY A 28 7.49 -10.82 -10.25
N VAL A 29 8.14 -10.54 -9.12
CA VAL A 29 9.04 -11.52 -8.47
C VAL A 29 8.28 -12.39 -7.49
N PHE A 30 7.43 -11.80 -6.64
CA PHE A 30 6.64 -12.55 -5.65
C PHE A 30 5.34 -13.11 -6.21
N GLY A 31 4.96 -12.76 -7.45
CA GLY A 31 3.73 -13.24 -8.07
C GLY A 31 2.46 -12.69 -7.43
N GLY A 32 2.53 -11.53 -6.79
CA GLY A 32 1.40 -10.90 -6.12
C GLY A 32 0.33 -10.44 -7.11
N LEU A 33 -0.94 -10.57 -6.71
CA LEU A 33 -2.07 -10.07 -7.48
C LEU A 33 -2.38 -8.64 -7.09
N SER A 34 -2.36 -7.74 -8.07
CA SER A 34 -2.65 -6.31 -7.88
C SER A 34 -4.16 -6.04 -7.90
N PHE A 35 -4.65 -5.25 -6.94
CA PHE A 35 -6.04 -4.80 -6.87
C PHE A 35 -6.20 -3.30 -7.07
N TYR A 36 -5.09 -2.56 -6.93
CA TYR A 36 -5.06 -1.12 -7.06
C TYR A 36 -3.64 -0.68 -7.41
N GLU A 37 -3.53 0.23 -8.37
CA GLU A 37 -2.29 0.96 -8.66
C GLU A 37 -2.67 2.37 -9.12
N GLY A 38 -2.20 3.39 -8.42
CA GLY A 38 -2.45 4.76 -8.83
C GLY A 38 -2.40 5.77 -7.69
N HIS A 39 -2.94 6.94 -7.97
CA HIS A 39 -3.05 8.05 -7.05
C HIS A 39 -4.34 7.98 -6.23
N SER A 40 -4.23 8.11 -4.90
CA SER A 40 -5.37 8.25 -4.01
C SER A 40 -5.59 9.73 -3.67
N PRO A 41 -6.67 10.35 -4.17
CA PRO A 41 -6.96 11.76 -3.86
C PRO A 41 -7.41 11.96 -2.41
N TYR A 42 -7.77 10.89 -1.70
CA TYR A 42 -8.15 10.95 -0.28
C TYR A 42 -6.93 10.87 0.63
N GLU A 43 -5.98 9.99 0.29
CA GLU A 43 -4.77 9.75 1.08
C GLU A 43 -3.58 10.62 0.62
N LEU A 44 -3.73 11.36 -0.49
CA LEU A 44 -2.73 12.27 -1.07
C LEU A 44 -1.40 11.58 -1.42
N ARG A 45 -1.47 10.30 -1.81
CA ARG A 45 -0.31 9.44 -2.09
C ARG A 45 -0.53 8.55 -3.29
N ASP A 46 0.57 8.15 -3.90
CA ASP A 46 0.55 7.09 -4.91
C ASP A 46 0.78 5.75 -4.21
N ALA A 47 -0.03 4.75 -4.53
CA ALA A 47 0.04 3.45 -3.87
C ALA A 47 -0.18 2.31 -4.85
N SER A 48 0.14 1.11 -4.39
CA SER A 48 -0.22 -0.14 -5.07
C SER A 48 -0.55 -1.20 -4.06
N ILE A 49 -1.65 -1.92 -4.23
CA ILE A 49 -2.11 -2.94 -3.27
C ILE A 49 -2.01 -4.31 -3.91
N PHE A 50 -1.23 -5.18 -3.29
CA PHE A 50 -1.02 -6.56 -3.73
C PHE A 50 -1.50 -7.57 -2.69
N SER A 51 -2.03 -8.71 -3.14
CA SER A 51 -2.14 -9.92 -2.33
C SER A 51 -1.06 -10.93 -2.70
N ILE A 52 -0.36 -11.44 -1.68
CA ILE A 52 0.61 -12.53 -1.79
C ILE A 52 0.22 -13.59 -0.76
N GLY A 53 -0.42 -14.67 -1.21
CA GLY A 53 -1.00 -15.66 -0.32
C GLY A 53 -2.07 -15.04 0.59
N ASN A 54 -1.84 -15.03 1.91
CA ASN A 54 -2.72 -14.41 2.90
C ASN A 54 -2.25 -13.02 3.36
N LEU A 55 -1.22 -12.45 2.75
CA LEU A 55 -0.71 -11.12 3.05
C LEU A 55 -1.27 -10.11 2.05
N THR A 56 -1.84 -9.01 2.57
CA THR A 56 -2.09 -7.79 1.80
C THR A 56 -0.99 -6.79 2.09
N VAL A 57 -0.32 -6.31 1.04
CA VAL A 57 0.76 -5.33 1.15
C VAL A 57 0.47 -4.11 0.28
N GLU A 58 0.75 -2.93 0.81
CA GLU A 58 0.62 -1.67 0.10
C GLU A 58 1.91 -0.86 0.19
N PRO A 59 2.84 -1.03 -0.78
CA PRO A 59 3.85 -0.02 -1.03
C PRO A 59 3.19 1.29 -1.48
N MET A 60 3.66 2.39 -0.94
CA MET A 60 3.21 3.73 -1.29
C MET A 60 4.35 4.72 -1.31
N SER A 61 4.17 5.81 -2.03
CA SER A 61 5.08 6.95 -2.06
C SER A 61 4.28 8.24 -1.96
N PRO A 62 4.86 9.32 -1.39
CA PRO A 62 4.29 10.65 -1.53
C PRO A 62 3.98 10.93 -3.00
N SER A 63 2.83 11.55 -3.27
CA SER A 63 2.50 11.89 -4.66
C SER A 63 3.35 13.06 -5.15
N ALA A 64 3.48 13.18 -6.48
CA ALA A 64 4.06 14.36 -7.11
C ALA A 64 3.10 15.58 -7.12
N THR A 65 1.87 15.41 -6.64
CA THR A 65 0.86 16.47 -6.55
C THR A 65 1.00 17.29 -5.26
N ASP A 66 0.57 18.55 -5.30
CA ASP A 66 0.49 19.41 -4.11
C ASP A 66 -0.32 18.74 -2.98
N GLY A 67 0.15 18.88 -1.74
CA GLY A 67 -0.49 18.30 -0.55
C GLY A 67 0.06 16.93 -0.13
N ALA A 68 1.06 16.39 -0.83
CA ALA A 68 1.71 15.13 -0.43
C ALA A 68 2.38 15.19 0.95
N ASP A 69 2.74 16.38 1.42
CA ASP A 69 3.23 16.66 2.77
C ASP A 69 2.15 16.49 3.86
N GLN A 70 0.89 16.36 3.46
CA GLN A 70 -0.28 16.15 4.33
C GLN A 70 -0.78 14.71 4.32
N MET A 71 -0.03 13.80 3.68
CA MET A 71 -0.29 12.37 3.74
C MET A 71 -0.36 11.90 5.22
N PRO A 72 -1.36 11.07 5.59
CA PRO A 72 -1.53 10.61 6.97
C PRO A 72 -0.39 9.73 7.49
#